data_AF-A0A291IP20-F1
#
_entry.id   AF-A0A291IP20-F1
#
_cell.length_a   1.000
_cell.length_b   1.000
_cell.length_c   1.000
_cell.angle_alpha   90.00
_cell.angle_beta   90.00
_cell.angle_gamma   90.00
#
_symmetry.space_group_name_H-M   'P 1'
#
loop_
_entity.id
_entity.type
_entity.pdbx_description
1 polymer ?
#
loop_
_entity_poly.entity_id
_entity_poly.type
_entity_poly.pdbx_seq_one_letter_code
_entity_poly.pdbx_strand_id
1 'polypeptide(L)'
;MADAFGADATGLARVEAARGLLIHRVEFAAGKVVDYRVIAPTEWNCRPGGVLAQGLSALTANGPQNLRRQAEWWIQAIDPCVPYRLVVNER
;
A
#
# COMPACT_ATOMS: atom_id res chain seq x y z
N MET A 1 -2.36 -7.48 34.98
CA MET A 1 -2.14 -7.03 33.58
C MET A 1 -3.35 -6.25 33.08
N ALA A 2 -3.79 -5.22 33.82
CA ALA A 2 -4.95 -4.39 33.48
C ALA A 2 -4.71 -2.88 33.70
N ASP A 3 -3.62 -2.48 34.37
CA ASP A 3 -3.32 -1.08 34.69
C ASP A 3 -2.78 -0.24 33.52
N ALA A 4 -2.69 -0.80 32.32
CA ALA A 4 -2.18 -0.09 31.13
C ALA A 4 -3.28 0.63 30.31
N PHE A 5 -4.56 0.32 30.53
CA PHE A 5 -5.66 0.98 29.84
C PHE A 5 -5.97 2.33 30.54
N GLY A 6 -5.16 3.34 30.24
CA GLY A 6 -5.30 4.67 30.85
C GLY A 6 -4.05 5.53 30.83
N ALA A 7 -2.86 4.90 30.81
CA ALA A 7 -1.59 5.60 30.79
C ALA A 7 -1.32 6.24 29.41
N ASP A 8 -0.67 7.40 29.42
CA ASP A 8 -0.17 8.02 28.21
C ASP A 8 0.88 7.09 27.58
N ALA A 9 0.62 6.61 26.37
CA ALA A 9 1.38 5.52 25.77
C ALA A 9 1.40 5.60 24.24
N THR A 10 2.47 5.10 23.63
CA THR A 10 2.54 4.88 22.16
C THR A 10 2.66 3.39 21.87
N GLY A 11 1.83 2.88 20.96
CA GLY A 11 1.88 1.52 20.45
C GLY A 11 2.28 1.48 18.97
N LEU A 12 3.08 0.49 18.58
CA LEU A 12 3.41 0.18 17.20
C LEU A 12 3.17 -1.30 16.94
N ALA A 13 2.32 -1.62 15.97
CA ALA A 13 2.08 -2.99 15.51
C ALA A 13 2.51 -3.12 14.06
N ARG A 14 3.16 -4.24 13.75
CA ARG A 14 3.64 -4.60 12.41
C ARG A 14 3.21 -6.03 12.11
N VAL A 15 2.49 -6.21 11.02
CA VAL A 15 1.93 -7.51 10.63
C VAL A 15 2.15 -7.73 9.14
N GLU A 16 2.58 -8.93 8.76
CA GLU A 16 2.59 -9.35 7.35
C GLU A 16 1.15 -9.67 6.93
N ALA A 17 0.56 -8.82 6.10
CA ALA A 17 -0.74 -9.05 5.49
C ALA A 17 -0.56 -9.67 4.09
N ALA A 18 -1.67 -10.10 3.46
CA ALA A 18 -1.62 -10.77 2.14
C ALA A 18 -0.91 -9.96 1.04
N ARG A 19 -0.90 -8.61 1.15
CA ARG A 19 -0.33 -7.67 0.17
C ARG A 19 1.00 -7.04 0.62
N GLY A 20 1.55 -7.50 1.74
CA GLY A 20 2.77 -7.00 2.36
C GLY A 20 2.59 -6.44 3.76
N LEU A 21 3.61 -5.72 4.25
CA LEU A 21 3.68 -5.21 5.61
C LEU A 21 2.62 -4.13 5.89
N LEU A 22 1.80 -4.37 6.90
CA LEU A 22 0.83 -3.43 7.47
C LEU A 22 1.36 -2.89 8.80
N ILE A 23 1.36 -1.58 8.97
CA ILE A 23 1.86 -0.90 10.17
C ILE A 23 0.75 -0.05 10.78
N HIS A 24 0.54 -0.20 12.10
CA HIS A 24 -0.35 0.66 12.88
C HIS A 24 0.45 1.34 13.97
N ARG A 25 0.28 2.65 14.12
CA ARG A 25 0.79 3.45 15.23
C ARG A 25 -0.39 4.09 15.94
N VAL A 26 -0.42 3.97 17.26
CA VAL A 26 -1.46 4.56 18.10
C VAL A 26 -0.82 5.32 19.26
N GLU A 27 -1.35 6.50 19.56
CA GLU A 27 -1.08 7.23 20.80
C GLU A 27 -2.32 7.23 21.68
N PHE A 28 -2.13 6.92 22.95
CA PHE A 28 -3.13 7.01 23.99
C PHE A 28 -2.80 8.16 24.93
N ALA A 29 -3.80 8.92 25.35
CA ALA A 29 -3.71 9.83 26.48
C ALA A 29 -5.01 9.79 27.30
N ALA A 30 -4.89 9.75 28.63
CA ALA A 30 -6.03 9.66 29.55
C ALA A 30 -7.08 8.58 29.14
N GLY A 31 -6.58 7.40 28.73
CA GLY A 31 -7.43 6.27 28.31
C GLY A 31 -8.13 6.41 26.96
N LYS A 32 -7.77 7.41 26.14
CA LYS A 32 -8.35 7.63 24.80
C LYS A 32 -7.27 7.62 23.72
N VAL A 33 -7.62 7.18 22.51
CA VAL A 33 -6.75 7.34 21.34
C VAL A 33 -6.73 8.81 20.93
N VAL A 34 -5.54 9.42 20.91
CA VAL A 34 -5.33 10.83 20.54
C VAL A 34 -4.66 11.01 19.18
N ASP A 35 -3.90 10.03 18.71
CA ASP A 35 -3.38 9.95 17.33
C ASP A 35 -3.42 8.49 16.86
N TYR A 36 -3.75 8.30 15.58
CA TYR A 36 -3.77 6.99 14.96
C TYR A 36 -3.28 7.10 13.52
N ARG A 37 -2.18 6.41 13.20
CA ARG A 37 -1.59 6.38 11.87
C ARG A 37 -1.52 4.94 11.39
N VAL A 38 -1.84 4.76 10.11
CA VAL A 38 -1.72 3.47 9.44
C VAL A 38 -0.79 3.67 8.27
N ILE A 39 0.07 2.68 8.02
CA ILE A 39 0.70 2.52 6.72
C ILE A 39 0.26 1.17 6.15
N ALA A 40 -0.63 1.22 5.16
CA ALA A 40 -1.15 0.07 4.46
C ALA A 40 -0.16 -0.44 3.41
N PRO A 41 -0.16 -1.75 3.08
CA PRO A 41 0.73 -2.29 2.06
C PRO A 41 0.58 -1.60 0.69
N THR A 42 -0.66 -1.25 0.33
CA THR A 42 -0.97 -0.53 -0.90
C THR A 42 -0.41 0.89 -0.95
N GLU A 43 -0.21 1.56 0.19
CA GLU A 43 0.43 2.89 0.21
C GLU A 43 1.91 2.80 -0.19
N TRP A 44 2.61 1.74 0.19
CA TRP A 44 3.98 1.50 -0.30
C TRP A 44 3.99 1.08 -1.76
N ASN A 45 3.11 0.14 -2.12
CA ASN A 45 3.15 -0.47 -3.44
C ASN A 45 2.68 0.48 -4.55
N CYS A 46 1.69 1.33 -4.26
CA CYS A 46 1.01 2.19 -5.23
C CYS A 46 1.35 3.69 -5.08
N ARG A 47 2.25 4.09 -4.17
CA ARG A 47 2.69 5.50 -4.09
C ARG A 47 3.31 5.99 -5.41
N PRO A 48 3.28 7.30 -5.67
CA PRO A 48 4.05 7.91 -6.75
C PRO A 48 5.52 7.47 -6.70
N GLY A 49 6.03 6.96 -7.82
CA GLY A 49 7.38 6.41 -7.92
C GLY A 49 7.62 5.12 -7.11
N GLY A 50 6.59 4.47 -6.59
CA GLY A 50 6.66 3.16 -5.93
C GLY A 50 6.77 2.01 -6.93
N VAL A 51 6.76 0.77 -6.42
CA VAL A 51 7.02 -0.45 -7.22
C VAL A 51 6.04 -0.60 -8.38
N LEU A 52 4.76 -0.28 -8.19
CA LEU A 52 3.77 -0.33 -9.27
C LEU A 52 4.18 0.60 -10.42
N ALA A 53 4.45 1.88 -10.11
CA ALA A 53 4.83 2.89 -11.10
C ALA A 53 6.17 2.57 -11.77
N GLN A 54 7.16 2.11 -11.00
CA GLN A 54 8.48 1.74 -11.53
C GLN A 54 8.37 0.57 -12.51
N GLY A 55 7.63 -0.48 -12.15
CA GLY A 55 7.45 -1.63 -13.03
C GLY A 55 6.69 -1.29 -14.30
N LEU A 56 5.60 -0.51 -14.21
CA LEU A 56 4.87 -0.02 -15.39
C LEU A 56 5.77 0.81 -16.33
N SER A 57 6.66 1.63 -15.76
CA SER A 57 7.58 2.47 -16.55
C SER A 57 8.69 1.67 -17.24
N ALA A 58 9.00 0.47 -16.73
CA ALA A 58 10.04 -0.39 -17.27
C ALA A 58 9.53 -1.38 -18.33
N LEU A 59 8.22 -1.44 -18.58
CA LEU A 59 7.63 -2.37 -19.54
C LEU A 59 8.06 -2.06 -20.97
N THR A 60 8.41 -3.11 -21.70
CA THR A 60 8.74 -3.07 -23.13
C THR A 60 7.92 -4.11 -23.86
N ALA A 61 7.21 -3.70 -24.91
CA ALA A 61 6.36 -4.61 -25.67
C ALA A 61 6.27 -4.21 -27.16
N ASN A 62 6.13 -5.22 -28.01
CA ASN A 62 5.91 -5.03 -29.44
C ASN A 62 4.43 -4.73 -29.70
N GLY A 63 4.06 -3.46 -29.61
CA GLY A 63 2.72 -2.95 -29.90
C GLY A 63 1.82 -2.73 -28.66
N PRO A 64 0.78 -1.90 -28.81
CA PRO A 64 -0.02 -1.39 -27.69
C PRO A 64 -0.82 -2.49 -26.96
N GLN A 65 -1.27 -3.53 -27.68
CA GLN A 65 -2.01 -4.65 -27.09
C GLN A 65 -1.14 -5.49 -26.14
N ASN A 66 0.11 -5.74 -26.55
CA ASN A 66 1.07 -6.47 -25.72
C ASN A 66 1.49 -5.63 -24.50
N LEU A 67 1.69 -4.32 -24.69
CA LEU A 67 2.00 -3.40 -23.60
C LEU A 67 0.87 -3.37 -22.56
N ARG A 68 -0.38 -3.26 -23.03
CA ARG A 68 -1.56 -3.29 -22.17
C ARG A 68 -1.63 -4.58 -21.35
N ARG A 69 -1.44 -5.73 -22.00
CA ARG A 69 -1.47 -7.03 -21.32
C ARG A 69 -0.39 -7.14 -20.23
N GLN A 70 0.83 -6.72 -20.53
CA GLN A 70 1.91 -6.73 -19.54
C GLN A 70 1.61 -5.78 -18.38
N ALA A 71 1.06 -4.60 -18.65
CA ALA A 71 0.65 -3.65 -17.62
C ALA A 71 -0.45 -4.23 -16.72
N GLU A 72 -1.45 -4.91 -17.29
CA GLU A 72 -2.49 -5.60 -16.54
C GLU A 72 -1.88 -6.69 -15.65
N TRP A 73 -0.99 -7.54 -16.16
CA TRP A 73 -0.31 -8.56 -15.36
C TRP A 73 0.52 -7.98 -14.22
N TRP A 74 1.23 -6.88 -14.49
CA TRP A 74 2.01 -6.21 -13.46
C TRP A 74 1.11 -5.65 -12.35
N ILE A 75 0.01 -4.98 -12.71
CA ILE A 75 -0.96 -4.48 -11.74
C ILE A 75 -1.53 -5.64 -10.91
N GLN A 76 -1.90 -6.76 -11.55
CA GLN A 76 -2.43 -7.94 -10.85
C GLN A 76 -1.40 -8.60 -9.93
N ALA A 77 -0.12 -8.61 -10.29
CA ALA A 77 0.95 -9.13 -9.45
C ALA A 77 1.16 -8.29 -8.17
N ILE A 78 0.90 -6.98 -8.24
CA ILE A 78 0.94 -6.08 -7.08
C ILE A 78 -0.34 -6.19 -6.23
N ASP A 79 -1.46 -6.64 -6.81
CA ASP A 79 -2.78 -6.80 -6.17
C ASP A 79 -3.24 -5.55 -5.39
N PRO A 80 -3.42 -4.39 -6.06
CA PRO A 80 -3.94 -3.21 -5.39
C PRO A 80 -5.37 -3.45 -4.90
N CYS A 81 -5.61 -3.24 -3.60
CA CYS A 81 -6.93 -3.39 -2.99
C CYS A 81 -7.86 -2.17 -3.19
N VAL A 82 -7.60 -1.35 -4.22
CA VAL A 82 -8.38 -0.15 -4.56
C VAL A 82 -8.76 -0.20 -6.04
N PRO A 83 -9.91 0.38 -6.44
CA PRO A 83 -10.26 0.47 -7.86
C PRO A 83 -9.19 1.21 -8.66
N TYR A 84 -8.89 0.71 -9.86
CA TYR A 84 -7.93 1.35 -10.77
C TYR A 84 -8.48 1.45 -12.19
N ARG A 85 -7.90 2.38 -12.96
CA ARG A 85 -8.13 2.52 -14.40
C ARG A 85 -6.79 2.47 -15.12
N LEU A 86 -6.63 1.53 -16.05
CA LEU A 86 -5.48 1.46 -16.93
C LEU A 86 -5.77 2.13 -18.28
N VAL A 87 -4.98 3.14 -18.62
CA VAL A 87 -4.97 3.81 -19.93
C VAL A 87 -3.61 3.57 -20.56
N VAL A 88 -3.60 3.12 -21.81
CA VAL A 88 -2.40 2.95 -22.62
C VAL A 88 -2.55 3.84 -23.84
N ASN A 89 -1.65 4.80 -23.98
CA ASN A 89 -1.65 5.73 -25.10
C ASN A 89 -0.60 5.29 -26.12
N GLU A 90 -0.93 5.44 -27.39
CA GLU A 90 0.09 5.42 -28.45
C GLU A 90 0.93 6.70 -28.32
N ARG A 91 2.24 6.59 -28.52
CA ARG A 91 3.13 7.76 -28.57
C ARG A 91 2.98 8.47 -29.90
#